data_AF-A0A3M0Y0M5-F1
#
_entry.id   AF-A0A3M0Y0M5-F1
#
_cell.length_a   1.000
_cell.length_b   1.000
_cell.length_c   1.000
_cell.angle_alpha   90.00
_cell.angle_beta   90.00
_cell.angle_gamma   90.00
#
_symmetry.space_group_name_H-M   'P 1'
#
loop_
_entity.id
_entity.type
_entity.pdbx_description
1 polymer ?
#
loop_
_entity_poly.entity_id
_entity_poly.type
_entity_poly.pdbx_seq_one_letter_code
_entity_poly.pdbx_strand_id
1 'polypeptide(L)'
;ELFVGYRWLDQLPGAHAAGPDQDVYNRRWIGICLIGDGDRRPFTPAQLRRLTELLQALQERLGITEDRVLLHRQIAATTSPGRLFPEAEIREALLRSQRRSGTAKAMVSPPADSTTPSARPLRDAVGLDEL
;
A
#
# COMPACT_ATOMS: atom_id res chain seq x y z
N GLU A 1 11.47 -12.60 1.20
CA GLU A 1 10.34 -12.77 2.13
C GLU A 1 9.53 -11.49 2.16
N LEU A 2 8.24 -11.56 2.46
CA LEU A 2 7.35 -10.40 2.59
C LEU A 2 7.05 -10.18 4.07
N PHE A 3 7.32 -8.97 4.55
CA PHE A 3 7.06 -8.58 5.94
C PHE A 3 5.93 -7.57 5.98
N VAL A 4 4.96 -7.79 6.87
CA VAL A 4 3.81 -6.91 7.06
C VAL A 4 3.95 -6.22 8.42
N GLY A 5 3.96 -4.89 8.43
CA GLY A 5 4.07 -4.11 9.66
C GLY A 5 2.73 -3.98 10.40
N TYR A 6 2.79 -3.71 11.72
CA TYR A 6 1.60 -3.59 12.57
C TYR A 6 0.58 -2.55 12.08
N ARG A 7 1.03 -1.41 11.53
CA ARG A 7 0.13 -0.37 11.00
C ARG A 7 -0.80 -0.90 9.91
N TRP A 8 -0.33 -1.84 9.09
CA TRP A 8 -1.20 -2.50 8.12
C TRP A 8 -2.19 -3.44 8.80
N LEU A 9 -1.73 -4.26 9.76
CA LEU A 9 -2.61 -5.21 10.47
C LEU A 9 -3.73 -4.49 11.22
N ASP A 10 -3.40 -3.38 11.87
CA ASP A 10 -4.34 -2.56 12.64
C ASP A 10 -5.08 -1.52 11.78
N GLN A 11 -4.82 -1.48 10.47
CA GLN A 11 -5.39 -0.52 9.51
C GLN A 11 -5.20 0.95 9.95
N LEU A 12 -4.03 1.25 10.52
CA LEU A 12 -3.63 2.59 10.94
C LEU A 12 -2.99 3.38 9.78
N PRO A 13 -3.02 4.72 9.81
CA PRO A 13 -2.23 5.53 8.90
C PRO A 13 -0.74 5.14 8.91
N GLY A 14 -0.16 5.05 7.72
CA GLY A 14 1.26 4.83 7.50
C GLY A 14 2.12 6.03 7.92
N ALA A 15 3.43 5.88 7.70
CA ALA A 15 4.41 6.95 7.83
C ALA A 15 5.47 6.80 6.73
N HIS A 16 5.01 6.53 5.50
CA HIS A 16 5.82 6.14 4.35
C HIS A 16 6.07 7.29 3.37
N ALA A 17 5.26 8.35 3.43
CA ALA A 17 5.43 9.56 2.65
C ALA A 17 5.65 10.78 3.56
N ALA A 18 6.46 11.73 3.09
CA ALA A 18 6.66 13.04 3.72
C ALA A 18 6.38 14.15 2.70
N GLY A 19 6.22 15.38 3.18
CA GLY A 19 5.95 16.55 2.35
C GLY A 19 4.50 17.06 2.46
N PRO A 20 4.11 18.02 1.60
CA PRO A 20 2.82 18.71 1.71
C PRO A 20 1.61 17.78 1.71
N ASP A 21 1.66 16.72 0.90
CA ASP A 21 0.56 15.76 0.72
C ASP A 21 0.69 14.51 1.60
N GLN A 22 1.57 14.51 2.61
CA GLN A 22 1.87 13.34 3.44
C GLN A 22 0.61 12.72 4.06
N ASP A 23 -0.36 13.53 4.50
CA ASP A 23 -1.60 13.01 5.12
C ASP A 23 -2.45 12.23 4.13
N VAL A 24 -2.49 12.65 2.86
CA VAL A 24 -3.23 11.94 1.80
C VAL A 24 -2.58 10.59 1.55
N TYR A 25 -1.26 10.56 1.37
CA TYR A 25 -0.53 9.34 1.08
C TYR A 25 -0.51 8.37 2.27
N ASN A 26 -0.23 8.85 3.47
CA ASN A 26 -0.16 8.00 4.66
C ASN A 26 -1.52 7.41 5.07
N ARG A 27 -2.65 8.04 4.70
CA ARG A 27 -4.00 7.53 5.04
C ARG A 27 -4.69 6.74 3.94
N ARG A 28 -4.37 7.01 2.67
CA ARG A 28 -5.13 6.46 1.53
C ARG A 28 -4.30 5.58 0.59
N TRP A 29 -2.99 5.47 0.81
CA TRP A 29 -2.08 4.72 -0.06
C TRP A 29 -1.30 3.66 0.69
N ILE A 30 -0.96 2.58 -0.02
CA ILE A 30 -0.18 1.45 0.48
C ILE A 30 1.30 1.72 0.19
N GLY A 31 2.12 1.84 1.24
CA GLY A 31 3.57 1.94 1.11
C GLY A 31 4.21 0.56 1.02
N ILE A 32 4.89 0.27 -0.09
CA ILE A 32 5.69 -0.97 -0.27
C ILE A 32 7.17 -0.59 -0.28
N CYS A 33 7.95 -1.21 0.61
CA CYS A 33 9.39 -0.97 0.72
C CYS A 33 10.18 -2.20 0.27
N LEU A 34 11.13 -2.01 -0.64
CA LEU A 34 12.17 -3.00 -0.92
C LEU A 34 13.38 -2.72 -0.05
N ILE A 35 13.76 -3.68 0.80
CA ILE A 35 14.96 -3.55 1.64
C ILE A 35 16.21 -3.54 0.77
N GLY A 36 16.91 -2.41 0.76
CA GLY A 36 18.13 -2.19 0.00
C GLY A 36 18.35 -0.70 -0.29
N ASP A 37 19.48 -0.41 -0.93
CA ASP A 37 19.82 0.90 -1.45
C ASP A 37 19.85 0.81 -2.99
N GLY A 38 18.71 1.15 -3.60
CA GLY A 38 18.52 1.13 -5.05
C GLY A 38 19.28 2.23 -5.80
N ASP A 39 19.94 3.15 -5.09
CA ASP A 39 20.90 4.06 -5.73
C ASP A 39 22.26 3.39 -5.91
N ARG A 40 22.64 2.49 -5.01
CA ARG A 40 23.97 1.83 -5.04
C ARG A 40 23.97 0.49 -5.75
N ARG A 41 22.91 -0.32 -5.62
CA ARG A 41 22.83 -1.67 -6.20
C ARG A 41 21.42 -1.97 -6.74
N PRO A 42 21.30 -2.76 -7.82
CA PRO A 42 20.01 -3.28 -8.25
C PRO A 42 19.39 -4.17 -7.16
N PHE A 43 18.06 -4.18 -7.10
CA PHE A 43 17.34 -5.15 -6.28
C PHE A 43 17.46 -6.56 -6.87
N THR A 44 17.35 -7.59 -6.03
CA THR A 44 17.50 -8.97 -6.50
C THR A 44 16.32 -9.41 -7.38
N PRO A 45 16.51 -10.33 -8.34
CA PRO A 45 15.41 -10.87 -9.15
C PRO A 45 14.28 -11.47 -8.30
N ALA A 46 14.60 -12.05 -7.14
CA ALA A 46 13.60 -12.57 -6.21
C ALA A 46 12.76 -11.46 -5.57
N GLN A 47 13.36 -10.32 -5.22
CA GLN A 47 12.61 -9.16 -4.72
C GLN A 47 11.69 -8.58 -5.78
N LEU A 48 12.18 -8.41 -7.01
CA LEU A 48 11.39 -7.88 -8.12
C LEU A 48 10.21 -8.79 -8.47
N ARG A 49 10.43 -10.10 -8.56
CA ARG A 49 9.35 -11.07 -8.77
C ARG A 49 8.28 -10.99 -7.69
N ARG A 50 8.67 -10.96 -6.41
CA ARG A 50 7.72 -10.83 -5.30
C ARG A 50 7.00 -9.48 -5.28
N LEU A 51 7.67 -8.40 -5.67
CA LEU A 51 7.04 -7.09 -5.84
C LEU A 51 5.96 -7.15 -6.92
N THR A 52 6.26 -7.71 -8.09
CA THR A 52 5.31 -7.86 -9.19
C THR A 52 4.09 -8.67 -8.77
N GLU A 53 4.28 -9.84 -8.15
CA GLU A 53 3.19 -10.68 -7.65
C GLU A 53 2.31 -9.92 -6.65
N LEU A 54 2.92 -9.17 -5.72
CA LEU A 54 2.19 -8.36 -4.73
C LEU A 54 1.39 -7.24 -5.39
N LEU A 55 2.00 -6.50 -6.32
CA LEU A 55 1.34 -5.40 -7.02
C LEU A 55 0.14 -5.92 -7.81
N GLN A 56 0.29 -7.00 -8.57
CA GLN A 56 -0.80 -7.61 -9.33
C GLN A 56 -1.94 -8.07 -8.41
N ALA A 57 -1.63 -8.75 -7.31
CA ALA A 57 -2.64 -9.19 -6.33
C ALA A 57 -3.40 -8.01 -5.70
N LEU A 58 -2.71 -6.90 -5.38
CA LEU A 58 -3.35 -5.69 -4.86
C LEU A 58 -4.21 -5.01 -5.92
N GLN A 59 -3.74 -4.94 -7.17
CA GLN A 59 -4.52 -4.41 -8.29
C GLN A 59 -5.82 -5.19 -8.50
N GLU A 60 -5.76 -6.52 -8.51
CA GLU A 60 -6.93 -7.39 -8.67
C GLU A 60 -7.90 -7.25 -7.50
N ARG A 61 -7.38 -7.31 -6.26
CA ARG A 61 -8.20 -7.34 -5.06
C ARG A 61 -8.85 -5.99 -4.73
N LEU A 62 -8.16 -4.89 -5.03
CA LEU A 62 -8.58 -3.54 -4.64
C LEU A 62 -9.01 -2.67 -5.83
N GLY A 63 -8.90 -3.18 -7.06
CA GLY A 63 -9.21 -2.41 -8.27
C GLY A 63 -8.26 -1.25 -8.50
N ILE A 64 -6.99 -1.37 -8.07
CA ILE A 64 -5.96 -0.35 -8.29
C ILE A 64 -5.55 -0.41 -9.76
N THR A 65 -5.66 0.73 -10.45
CA THR A 65 -5.25 0.88 -11.84
C THR A 65 -3.75 1.16 -11.94
N GLU A 66 -3.15 0.88 -13.10
CA GLU A 66 -1.70 1.01 -13.30
C GLU A 66 -1.16 2.44 -13.11
N ASP A 67 -1.99 3.46 -13.37
CA ASP A 67 -1.68 4.88 -13.13
C ASP A 67 -1.65 5.25 -11.64
N ARG A 68 -2.17 4.36 -10.78
CA ARG A 68 -2.18 4.49 -9.32
C ARG A 68 -1.06 3.71 -8.65
N VAL A 69 -0.11 3.19 -9.41
CA VAL A 69 1.16 2.67 -8.88
C VAL A 69 2.22 3.75 -9.03
N LEU A 70 2.59 4.42 -7.94
CA LEU A 70 3.54 5.53 -7.96
C LEU A 70 4.85 5.15 -7.26
N LEU A 71 5.96 5.67 -7.78
CA LEU A 71 7.26 5.64 -7.11
C LEU A 71 7.34 6.77 -6.08
N HIS A 72 8.09 6.56 -5.00
CA HIS A 72 8.17 7.53 -3.91
C HIS A 72 8.68 8.91 -4.39
N ARG A 73 9.67 8.93 -5.30
CA ARG A 73 10.17 10.15 -5.97
C ARG A 73 9.12 10.94 -6.77
N GLN A 74 7.98 10.33 -7.11
CA GLN A 74 6.89 11.01 -7.81
C GLN A 74 5.97 11.80 -6.85
N ILE A 75 6.06 11.54 -5.55
CA ILE A 75 5.16 12.11 -4.54
C ILE A 75 5.88 12.89 -3.43
N ALA A 76 7.21 12.75 -3.34
CA ALA A 76 8.04 13.40 -2.33
C ALA A 76 9.44 13.73 -2.89
N ALA A 77 10.12 14.70 -2.26
CA ALA A 77 11.49 15.06 -2.60
C ALA A 77 12.48 14.00 -2.07
N THR A 78 12.63 12.90 -2.82
CA THR A 78 13.49 11.76 -2.49
C THR A 78 13.99 11.06 -3.75
N THR A 79 15.11 10.32 -3.65
CA THR A 79 15.60 9.45 -4.74
C THR A 79 14.89 8.10 -4.79
N SER A 80 14.22 7.70 -3.70
CA SER A 80 13.55 6.41 -3.55
C SER A 80 12.55 6.11 -4.70
N PRO A 81 12.53 4.88 -5.26
CA PRO A 81 13.25 3.67 -4.84
C PRO A 81 14.71 3.55 -5.30
N GLY A 82 15.30 4.63 -5.83
CA GLY A 82 16.68 4.70 -6.30
C GLY A 82 16.81 4.64 -7.82
N ARG A 83 17.96 5.09 -8.33
CA ARG A 83 18.24 5.19 -9.78
C ARG A 83 18.40 3.84 -10.50
N LEU A 84 18.73 2.77 -9.78
CA LEU A 84 18.88 1.42 -10.33
C LEU A 84 17.59 0.58 -10.17
N PHE A 85 16.51 1.17 -9.68
CA PHE A 85 15.20 0.51 -9.68
C PHE A 85 14.70 0.37 -11.12
N PRO A 86 14.32 -0.85 -11.57
CA PRO A 86 13.93 -1.10 -12.96
C PRO A 86 12.48 -0.67 -13.20
N GLU A 87 12.24 0.64 -13.26
CA GLU A 87 10.89 1.20 -13.40
C GLU A 87 10.17 0.66 -14.64
N ALA A 88 10.82 0.63 -15.80
CA ALA A 88 10.21 0.15 -17.04
C ALA A 88 9.71 -1.31 -16.93
N GLU A 89 10.54 -2.20 -16.38
CA GLU A 89 10.19 -3.62 -16.19
C GLU A 89 8.98 -3.78 -15.26
N ILE A 90 8.95 -3.04 -14.14
CA ILE A 90 7.82 -3.09 -13.20
C ILE A 90 6.56 -2.54 -13.86
N ARG A 91 6.64 -1.44 -14.62
CA ARG A 91 5.50 -0.84 -15.34
C ARG A 91 4.92 -1.79 -16.38
N GLU A 92 5.77 -2.51 -17.11
CA GLU A 92 5.33 -3.51 -18.09
C GLU A 92 4.62 -4.70 -17.45
N ALA A 93 4.99 -5.05 -16.22
CA ALA A 93 4.38 -6.15 -15.49
C ALA A 93 3.05 -5.80 -14.79
N LEU A 94 2.65 -4.52 -14.72
CA LEU A 94 1.37 -4.13 -14.14
C LEU A 94 0.20 -4.62 -15.01
N LEU A 95 -0.87 -5.08 -14.35
CA LEU A 95 -2.12 -5.38 -15.05
C LEU A 95 -2.67 -4.08 -15.62
N ARG A 96 -2.92 -4.08 -16.93
CA ARG A 96 -3.58 -2.97 -17.61
C ARG A 96 -5.06 -3.04 -17.33
N SER A 97 -5.63 -1.89 -16.95
CA SER A 97 -7.06 -1.79 -16.77
C SER A 97 -7.76 -2.08 -18.10
N GLN A 98 -8.46 -3.21 -18.19
CA GLN A 98 -9.38 -3.43 -19.30
C GLN A 98 -10.43 -2.31 -19.24
N ARG A 99 -10.58 -1.54 -20.33
CA ARG A 99 -11.73 -0.64 -20.51
C ARG A 99 -12.98 -1.49 -20.30
N ARG A 100 -13.60 -1.43 -19.12
CA ARG A 100 -14.83 -2.15 -18.86
C ARG A 100 -15.91 -1.60 -19.80
N SER A 101 -16.12 -2.25 -20.93
CA SER A 101 -17.38 -2.16 -21.67
C SER A 101 -18.38 -3.03 -20.91
N GLY A 102 -19.14 -2.42 -19.98
CA GLY A 102 -20.16 -3.14 -19.22
C GLY A 102 -20.54 -2.46 -17.91
N THR A 103 -21.66 -1.72 -17.96
CA THR A 103 -22.54 -1.24 -16.88
C THR A 103 -21.95 -1.08 -15.48
N ALA A 104 -21.78 0.19 -15.06
CA ALA A 104 -21.52 0.58 -13.68
C ALA A 104 -22.58 -0.01 -12.74
N LYS A 105 -22.16 -0.88 -11.82
CA LYS A 105 -22.95 -1.16 -10.61
C LYS A 105 -22.83 0.08 -9.73
N ALA A 106 -23.97 0.75 -9.51
CA ALA A 106 -24.07 1.97 -8.72
C ALA A 106 -23.37 1.82 -7.36
N MET A 107 -22.45 2.74 -7.08
CA MET A 107 -22.01 3.02 -5.71
C MET A 107 -23.23 3.54 -4.94
N VAL A 108 -23.72 2.75 -4.00
CA VAL A 108 -24.54 3.29 -2.90
C VAL A 108 -23.60 4.06 -2.00
N SER A 109 -23.77 5.39 -1.96
CA SER A 109 -23.14 6.23 -0.94
C SER A 109 -23.60 5.77 0.45
N PRO A 110 -22.72 5.57 1.43
CA PRO A 110 -23.16 5.48 2.81
C PRO A 110 -23.71 6.85 3.25
N PRO A 111 -24.79 6.90 4.03
CA PRO A 111 -25.28 8.16 4.59
C PRO A 111 -24.23 8.71 5.56
N ALA A 112 -24.04 10.02 5.51
CA ALA A 112 -23.38 10.73 6.58
C ALA A 112 -24.28 10.64 7.82
N ASP A 113 -23.84 9.96 8.87
CA ASP A 113 -24.38 10.22 10.19
C ASP A 113 -23.26 10.27 11.23
N SER A 114 -23.30 11.37 11.98
CA SER A 114 -22.38 11.75 13.02
C SER A 114 -22.85 11.16 14.34
N THR A 115 -22.13 10.18 14.88
CA THR A 115 -22.09 9.94 16.32
C THR A 115 -20.91 9.04 16.66
N THR A 116 -19.94 9.60 17.37
CA THR A 116 -18.81 8.86 17.96
C THR A 116 -19.29 8.18 19.25
N PRO A 117 -19.11 6.87 19.45
CA PRO A 117 -19.02 6.30 20.78
C PRO A 117 -17.56 6.15 21.19
N SER A 118 -17.24 6.72 22.35
CA SER A 118 -15.99 6.60 23.11
C SER A 118 -15.48 5.16 23.14
N ALA A 119 -14.24 4.94 22.69
CA ALA A 119 -13.54 3.67 22.80
C ALA A 119 -13.33 3.31 24.28
N ARG A 120 -13.91 2.18 24.73
CA ARG A 120 -13.44 1.47 25.92
C ARG A 120 -12.26 0.57 25.51
N PRO A 121 -11.18 0.50 26.31
CA PRO A 121 -10.09 -0.43 26.03
C PRO A 121 -10.55 -1.88 26.22
N LEU A 122 -10.20 -2.73 25.26
CA LEU A 122 -10.31 -4.18 25.34
C LEU A 122 -9.18 -4.70 26.24
N ARG A 123 -9.40 -4.70 27.55
CA ARG A 123 -8.69 -5.58 28.48
C ARG A 123 -9.67 -6.67 28.90
N ASP A 124 -9.13 -7.88 29.04
CA ASP A 124 -9.73 -9.08 29.63
C ASP A 124 -10.22 -10.11 28.61
N ALA A 125 -9.24 -10.79 28.00
CA ALA A 125 -9.41 -12.13 27.46
C ALA A 125 -8.09 -12.91 27.49
N VAL A 126 -7.47 -13.04 28.67
CA VAL A 126 -6.63 -14.21 29.00
C VAL A 126 -6.80 -14.48 30.49
N GLY A 127 -7.62 -15.47 30.82
CA GLY A 127 -7.52 -16.13 32.12
C GLY A 127 -6.22 -16.94 32.15
N LEU A 128 -5.34 -16.62 33.08
CA LEU A 128 -4.34 -17.54 33.59
C LEU A 128 -4.58 -17.62 35.09
N ASP A 129 -5.33 -18.65 35.44
CA ASP A 129 -5.37 -19.22 36.78
C ASP A 129 -4.00 -19.83 37.11
N GLU A 130 -3.54 -19.51 38.31
CA GLU A 130 -2.63 -20.28 39.19
C GLU A 130 -1.13 -20.44 38.85
N LEU A 131 -0.35 -19.98 39.85
CA LEU A 131 1.07 -20.19 40.20
C LEU A 131 2.11 -19.22 39.63
#